data_AF-A0A0D2X3A4-F1
#
_entry.id   AF-A0A0D2X3A4-F1
#
_cell.length_a   1.000
_cell.length_b   1.000
_cell.length_c   1.000
_cell.angle_alpha   90.00
_cell.angle_beta   90.00
_cell.angle_gamma   90.00
#
_symmetry.space_group_name_H-M   'P 1'
#
loop_
_entity.id
_entity.type
_entity.pdbx_description
1 polymer ?
#
loop_
_entity_poly.entity_id
_entity_poly.type
_entity_poly.pdbx_seq_one_letter_code
_entity_poly.pdbx_strand_id
1 'polypeptide(L)'
;MPVSTFVHVAGSTTNDELVKRVERVFGVGRSAVWRVEIKPMLPISKPAAAAAATTNAGAGAGAAAAGTGSVASSAQTSAVGAATSGLKRITMIRNQDYPGKMIVLVGGSPAEADDASSASNKNVNAANTNAAAVPGLADTTVLEVDKEFEAVMGWLKTVYQERRPVRIEGSRYDIGDFSVRVGSVIVSQQPRGIAVEVEYKPAVAPDRCNGLLQEFLQLILPGAGVASFDYSLVHLAPNTFTPAHAAYQVAAVLSSRGLLSV
;
A
#
# COMPACT_ATOMS: atom_id res chain seq x y z
N MET A 1 -18.16 -6.88 -17.10
CA MET A 1 -17.10 -6.16 -16.37
C MET A 1 -16.09 -7.19 -15.89
N PRO A 2 -14.78 -6.90 -15.87
CA PRO A 2 -13.82 -7.88 -15.37
C PRO A 2 -13.87 -7.96 -13.83
N VAL A 3 -13.48 -9.09 -13.25
CA VAL A 3 -13.30 -9.26 -11.80
C VAL A 3 -11.97 -9.94 -11.58
N SER A 4 -11.17 -9.47 -10.63
CA SER A 4 -9.88 -10.10 -10.32
C SER A 4 -9.72 -10.46 -8.85
N THR A 5 -8.80 -11.40 -8.62
CA THR A 5 -8.24 -11.74 -7.31
C THR A 5 -6.73 -11.60 -7.37
N PHE A 6 -6.14 -11.07 -6.30
CA PHE A 6 -4.70 -10.92 -6.15
C PHE A 6 -4.20 -11.72 -4.94
N VAL A 7 -3.09 -12.44 -5.13
CA VAL A 7 -2.44 -13.21 -4.07
C VAL A 7 -0.95 -12.94 -4.07
N HIS A 8 -0.41 -12.76 -2.87
CA HIS A 8 1.03 -12.74 -2.61
C HIS A 8 1.45 -14.04 -1.93
N VAL A 9 2.56 -14.62 -2.40
CA VAL A 9 3.18 -15.80 -1.80
C VAL A 9 4.60 -15.43 -1.40
N ALA A 10 4.84 -15.46 -0.09
CA ALA A 10 6.18 -15.48 0.47
C ALA A 10 6.67 -16.94 0.50
N GLY A 11 7.91 -17.22 0.07
CA GLY A 11 8.46 -18.56 0.15
C GLY A 11 9.50 -18.87 -0.92
N SER A 12 9.77 -20.17 -1.10
CA SER A 12 10.77 -20.71 -2.02
C SER A 12 10.30 -20.76 -3.47
N THR A 13 9.00 -20.67 -3.73
CA THR A 13 8.47 -20.72 -5.10
C THR A 13 8.98 -19.53 -5.89
N THR A 14 9.67 -19.82 -6.99
CA THR A 14 10.24 -18.78 -7.85
C THR A 14 9.26 -18.38 -8.96
N ASN A 15 9.42 -17.16 -9.47
CA ASN A 15 8.65 -16.68 -10.62
C ASN A 15 8.81 -17.63 -11.84
N ASP A 16 10.03 -18.13 -12.07
CA ASP A 16 10.32 -19.03 -13.19
C ASP A 16 9.62 -20.40 -13.07
N GLU A 17 9.53 -20.94 -11.86
CA GLU A 17 8.77 -22.17 -11.60
C GLU A 17 7.28 -21.97 -11.91
N LEU A 18 6.72 -20.85 -11.48
CA LEU A 18 5.31 -20.55 -11.68
C LEU A 18 4.99 -20.25 -13.16
N VAL A 19 5.87 -19.52 -13.85
CA VAL A 19 5.80 -19.29 -15.29
C VAL A 19 5.82 -20.62 -16.05
N LYS A 20 6.80 -21.49 -15.80
CA LYS A 20 6.87 -22.83 -16.43
C LYS A 20 5.63 -23.66 -16.13
N ARG A 21 5.05 -23.51 -14.94
CA ARG A 21 3.82 -24.20 -14.56
C ARG A 21 2.63 -23.69 -15.35
N VAL A 22 2.42 -22.38 -15.46
CA VAL A 22 1.33 -21.79 -16.26
C VAL A 22 1.44 -22.24 -17.72
N GLU A 23 2.63 -22.12 -18.31
CA GLU A 23 2.88 -22.52 -19.70
C GLU A 23 2.62 -24.01 -19.91
N ARG A 24 3.00 -24.88 -18.96
CA ARG A 24 2.74 -26.32 -19.02
C ARG A 24 1.27 -26.69 -18.85
N VAL A 25 0.60 -26.11 -17.85
CA VAL A 25 -0.78 -26.48 -17.48
C VAL A 25 -1.77 -26.06 -18.56
N PHE A 26 -1.56 -24.88 -19.15
CA PHE A 26 -2.51 -24.31 -20.11
C PHE A 26 -2.03 -24.38 -21.56
N GLY A 27 -0.77 -24.76 -21.82
CA GLY A 27 -0.22 -24.82 -23.17
C GLY A 27 -0.13 -23.45 -23.86
N VAL A 28 -0.03 -22.37 -23.08
CA VAL A 28 -0.02 -20.99 -23.58
C VAL A 28 1.36 -20.35 -23.44
N GLY A 29 1.67 -19.40 -24.34
CA GLY A 29 2.82 -18.52 -24.22
C GLY A 29 2.48 -17.20 -23.51
N ARG A 30 3.51 -16.42 -23.19
CA ARG A 30 3.38 -15.08 -22.62
C ARG A 30 2.68 -14.15 -23.63
N SER A 31 1.62 -13.47 -23.22
CA SER A 31 0.90 -12.51 -24.08
C SER A 31 1.48 -11.10 -23.96
N ALA A 32 1.87 -10.68 -22.76
CA ALA A 32 2.46 -9.37 -22.51
C ALA A 32 3.37 -9.35 -21.27
N VAL A 33 4.09 -8.24 -21.09
CA VAL A 33 4.79 -7.95 -19.83
C VAL A 33 3.79 -7.37 -18.84
N TRP A 34 3.87 -7.79 -17.58
CA TRP A 34 3.09 -7.23 -16.48
C TRP A 34 4.00 -6.40 -15.57
N ARG A 35 3.62 -5.14 -15.35
CA ARG A 35 4.29 -4.25 -14.40
C ARG A 35 3.28 -3.47 -13.57
N VAL A 36 3.51 -3.46 -12.26
CA VAL A 36 2.80 -2.60 -11.30
C VAL A 36 3.84 -1.83 -10.50
N GLU A 37 3.67 -0.51 -10.38
CA GLU A 37 4.52 0.36 -9.57
C GLU A 37 3.66 0.97 -8.46
N ILE A 38 4.15 0.89 -7.23
CA ILE A 38 3.50 1.39 -6.03
C ILE A 38 4.47 2.32 -5.33
N LYS A 39 4.09 3.58 -5.17
CA LYS A 39 4.89 4.65 -4.57
C LYS A 39 4.17 5.20 -3.35
N PRO A 40 4.49 4.72 -2.14
CA PRO A 40 4.04 5.33 -0.91
C PRO A 40 4.72 6.69 -0.71
N MET A 41 3.94 7.72 -0.45
CA MET A 41 4.35 9.11 -0.24
C MET A 41 3.92 9.52 1.17
N LEU A 42 4.92 9.78 2.02
CA LEU A 42 4.72 10.19 3.41
C LEU A 42 4.94 11.70 3.57
N PRO A 43 4.12 12.40 4.36
CA PRO A 43 4.39 13.78 4.71
C PRO A 43 5.77 13.91 5.38
N ILE A 44 6.53 14.91 4.96
CA ILE A 44 7.80 15.24 5.60
C ILE A 44 7.46 15.93 6.93
N SER A 45 7.73 15.27 8.06
CA SER A 45 7.71 15.92 9.35
C SER A 45 8.74 17.05 9.32
N LYS A 46 8.29 18.31 9.41
CA LYS A 46 9.19 19.45 9.51
C LYS A 46 10.15 19.21 10.69
N PRO A 47 11.48 19.21 10.50
CA PRO A 47 12.37 19.18 11.66
C PRO A 47 12.06 20.45 12.47
N ALA A 48 11.77 20.27 13.76
CA ALA A 48 11.68 21.39 14.68
C ALA A 48 12.97 22.20 14.50
N ALA A 49 12.84 23.43 13.97
CA ALA A 49 13.97 24.31 13.79
C ALA A 49 14.69 24.38 15.14
N ALA A 50 15.98 24.02 15.14
CA ALA A 50 16.84 24.10 16.32
C ALA A 50 16.66 25.50 16.94
N ALA A 51 15.97 25.55 18.08
CA ALA A 51 15.86 26.76 18.86
C ALA A 51 17.29 27.17 19.22
N ALA A 52 17.71 28.33 18.71
CA ALA A 52 19.00 28.91 18.99
C ALA A 52 19.19 29.02 20.51
N ALA A 53 20.04 28.15 21.07
CA ALA A 53 20.52 28.29 22.44
C ALA A 53 21.59 29.38 22.45
N THR A 54 21.17 30.65 22.52
CA THR A 54 22.03 31.72 23.04
C THR A 54 22.04 31.59 24.56
N THR A 55 22.90 30.73 25.11
CA THR A 55 23.22 30.77 26.53
C THR A 55 24.35 31.76 26.74
N ASN A 56 23.97 32.97 27.14
CA ASN A 56 24.87 33.98 27.68
C ASN A 56 25.20 33.59 29.14
N ALA A 57 26.40 33.05 29.38
CA ALA A 57 26.87 32.70 30.72
C ALA A 57 27.74 33.83 31.28
N GLY A 58 27.10 34.79 31.92
CA GLY A 58 27.74 35.77 32.80
C GLY A 58 27.44 35.43 34.26
N ALA A 59 28.44 34.93 34.98
CA ALA A 59 28.53 35.01 36.43
C ALA A 59 28.41 36.48 36.88
N GLY A 60 27.88 36.91 38.03
CA GLY A 60 27.51 36.27 39.28
C GLY A 60 27.54 37.37 40.36
N ALA A 61 26.73 37.18 41.42
CA ALA A 61 26.81 37.79 42.76
C ALA A 61 26.13 39.15 43.07
N GLY A 62 25.32 39.13 44.14
CA GLY A 62 24.90 40.29 44.95
C GLY A 62 23.37 40.45 45.06
N ALA A 63 22.64 39.66 45.85
CA ALA A 63 22.35 39.83 47.28
C ALA A 63 21.16 40.77 47.63
N ALA A 64 20.20 40.17 48.37
CA ALA A 64 19.23 40.75 49.33
C ALA A 64 18.02 41.56 48.83
N ALA A 65 16.80 41.04 49.06
CA ALA A 65 15.90 41.48 50.15
C ALA A 65 14.46 40.95 49.98
N ALA A 66 13.80 40.73 51.10
CA ALA A 66 12.50 40.07 51.28
C ALA A 66 11.29 40.90 50.80
N GLY A 67 10.20 40.23 50.42
CA GLY A 67 8.90 40.85 50.19
C GLY A 67 7.81 39.87 49.76
N THR A 68 6.79 39.75 50.59
CA THR A 68 5.58 38.90 50.53
C THR A 68 4.66 39.12 49.32
N GLY A 69 4.08 38.02 48.84
CA GLY A 69 2.72 37.95 48.27
C GLY A 69 2.59 38.01 46.75
N SER A 70 2.02 36.95 46.13
CA SER A 70 0.96 37.02 45.10
C SER A 70 0.92 35.76 44.22
N VAL A 71 -0.24 35.08 44.28
CA VAL A 71 -0.97 34.36 43.23
C VAL A 71 -0.15 33.68 42.11
N ALA A 72 -0.12 32.35 42.15
CA ALA A 72 0.26 31.49 41.04
C ALA A 72 -0.72 31.67 39.87
N SER A 73 -0.31 32.38 38.82
CA SER A 73 -0.90 32.26 37.49
C SER A 73 -0.07 31.26 36.68
N SER A 74 -0.57 30.04 36.54
CA SER A 74 -0.09 29.08 35.56
C SER A 74 -0.37 29.61 34.16
N ALA A 75 0.54 30.43 33.63
CA ALA A 75 0.60 30.72 32.21
C ALA A 75 1.09 29.44 31.52
N GLN A 76 0.13 28.59 31.18
CA GLN A 76 0.28 27.54 30.20
C GLN A 76 0.48 28.23 28.86
N THR A 77 1.71 28.66 28.56
CA THR A 77 2.17 28.90 27.19
C THR A 77 2.19 27.52 26.54
N SER A 78 1.02 27.10 26.08
CA SER A 78 0.87 26.04 25.11
C SER A 78 1.72 26.43 23.91
N ALA A 79 2.92 25.86 23.85
CA ALA A 79 3.71 25.81 22.65
C ALA A 79 2.79 25.25 21.56
N VAL A 80 2.44 26.10 20.59
CA VAL A 80 1.78 25.66 19.37
C VAL A 80 2.82 24.83 18.62
N GLY A 81 2.89 23.55 18.98
CA GLY A 81 3.60 22.54 18.21
C GLY A 81 3.03 22.58 16.80
N ALA A 82 3.88 22.92 15.83
CA ALA A 82 3.49 23.02 14.44
C ALA A 82 2.94 21.67 13.96
N ALA A 83 1.61 21.61 13.85
CA ALA A 83 0.84 20.45 13.47
C ALA A 83 1.22 19.99 12.06
N THR A 84 2.00 18.92 11.96
CA THR A 84 1.96 18.00 10.81
C THR A 84 0.78 17.02 10.92
N SER A 85 -0.08 17.18 11.93
CA SER A 85 -1.15 16.25 12.31
C SER A 85 -2.36 16.21 11.35
N GLY A 86 -2.32 16.91 10.21
CA GLY A 86 -3.42 16.95 9.24
C GLY A 86 -3.13 16.36 7.86
N LEU A 87 -1.86 16.13 7.52
CA LEU A 87 -1.51 15.57 6.21
C LEU A 87 -1.61 14.05 6.24
N LYS A 88 -2.41 13.50 5.34
CA LYS A 88 -2.61 12.05 5.18
C LYS A 88 -1.49 11.44 4.32
N ARG A 89 -1.27 10.15 4.47
CA ARG A 89 -0.40 9.39 3.55
C ARG A 89 -1.09 9.24 2.20
N ILE A 90 -0.26 9.23 1.15
CA ILE A 90 -0.71 9.04 -0.23
C ILE A 90 0.03 7.83 -0.80
N THR A 91 -0.66 6.83 -1.34
CA THR A 91 -0.02 5.73 -2.07
C THR A 91 -0.48 5.76 -3.51
N MET A 92 0.47 5.97 -4.42
CA MET A 92 0.21 6.01 -5.86
C MET A 92 0.47 4.64 -6.47
N ILE A 93 -0.47 4.13 -7.26
CA ILE A 93 -0.39 2.83 -7.92
C ILE A 93 -0.56 3.02 -9.42
N ARG A 94 0.45 2.60 -10.19
CA ARG A 94 0.42 2.55 -11.65
C ARG A 94 0.45 1.09 -12.08
N ASN A 95 -0.48 0.70 -12.93
CA ASN A 95 -0.52 -0.64 -13.54
C ASN A 95 -0.40 -0.48 -15.06
N GLN A 96 0.53 -1.21 -15.67
CA GLN A 96 0.79 -1.14 -17.11
C GLN A 96 -0.43 -1.54 -17.96
N ASP A 97 -1.34 -2.35 -17.43
CA ASP A 97 -2.59 -2.69 -18.12
C ASP A 97 -3.56 -1.51 -18.25
N TYR A 98 -3.35 -0.45 -17.46
CA TYR A 98 -4.16 0.77 -17.48
C TYR A 98 -3.25 2.00 -17.67
N PRO A 99 -2.57 2.14 -18.83
CA PRO A 99 -1.45 3.07 -19.00
C PRO A 99 -1.81 4.56 -18.91
N GLY A 100 -3.09 4.91 -19.05
CA GLY A 100 -3.59 6.28 -18.88
C GLY A 100 -4.00 6.63 -17.45
N LYS A 101 -4.12 5.63 -16.57
CA LYS A 101 -4.72 5.79 -15.24
C LYS A 101 -3.69 5.60 -14.15
N MET A 102 -3.88 6.31 -13.05
CA MET A 102 -3.18 6.13 -11.80
C MET A 102 -4.22 6.03 -10.70
N ILE A 103 -4.07 5.04 -9.82
CA ILE A 103 -4.92 4.90 -8.65
C ILE A 103 -4.18 5.49 -7.45
N VAL A 104 -4.86 6.34 -6.69
CA VAL A 104 -4.29 7.02 -5.53
C VAL A 104 -5.11 6.65 -4.30
N LEU A 105 -4.43 6.10 -3.30
CA LEU A 105 -4.99 5.79 -1.99
C LEU A 105 -4.62 6.93 -1.05
N VAL A 106 -5.60 7.58 -0.43
CA VAL A 106 -5.39 8.67 0.53
C VAL A 106 -5.99 8.28 1.87
N GLY A 107 -5.15 8.04 2.87
CA GLY A 107 -5.57 7.49 4.16
C GLY A 107 -4.40 7.23 5.09
N GLY A 108 -4.66 6.68 6.28
CA GLY A 108 -3.62 6.27 7.23
C GLY A 108 -2.99 7.42 8.03
N SER A 109 -2.66 7.14 9.30
CA SER A 109 -1.90 8.05 10.16
C SER A 109 -0.40 8.00 9.78
N PRO A 110 0.33 9.14 9.76
CA PRO A 110 1.76 9.14 9.45
C PRO A 110 2.62 8.41 10.51
N ALA A 111 2.08 8.14 11.71
CA ALA A 111 2.84 7.60 12.84
C ALA A 111 3.13 6.08 12.80
N GLU A 112 2.46 5.31 11.95
CA GLU A 112 2.59 3.84 11.91
C GLU A 112 3.64 3.33 10.90
N ALA A 113 4.44 4.22 10.30
CA ALA A 113 5.30 3.88 9.16
C ALA A 113 6.62 3.17 9.50
N ASP A 114 7.10 3.23 10.75
CA ASP A 114 8.48 2.82 11.08
C ASP A 114 8.65 1.39 11.63
N ASP A 115 7.57 0.71 12.05
CA ASP A 115 7.65 -0.60 12.74
C ASP A 115 7.44 -1.86 11.86
N ALA A 116 7.49 -1.74 10.52
CA ALA A 116 7.33 -2.89 9.62
C ALA A 116 8.57 -3.85 9.56
N SER A 117 9.55 -3.70 10.45
CA SER A 117 10.75 -4.57 10.52
C SER A 117 10.57 -5.82 11.39
N SER A 118 9.42 -5.99 12.06
CA SER A 118 9.16 -7.10 12.98
C SER A 118 8.04 -8.06 12.52
N ALA A 119 7.78 -8.16 11.22
CA ALA A 119 6.92 -9.21 10.69
C ALA A 119 7.66 -10.56 10.77
N SER A 120 7.46 -11.27 11.90
CA SER A 120 7.81 -12.68 12.06
C SER A 120 7.34 -13.45 10.84
N ASN A 121 8.24 -14.28 10.31
CA ASN A 121 8.05 -15.15 9.15
C ASN A 121 7.02 -16.24 9.45
N LYS A 122 5.76 -15.86 9.72
CA LYS A 122 4.66 -16.79 9.83
C LYS A 122 4.33 -17.24 8.42
N ASN A 123 4.63 -18.51 8.17
CA ASN A 123 4.17 -19.25 7.01
C ASN A 123 2.64 -19.39 7.09
N VAL A 124 1.92 -18.28 6.87
CA VAL A 124 0.47 -18.28 6.83
C VAL A 124 0.09 -18.77 5.43
N ASN A 125 -0.25 -20.05 5.35
CA ASN A 125 -0.95 -20.62 4.20
C ASN A 125 -2.06 -19.62 3.82
N ALA A 126 -2.03 -19.14 2.57
CA ALA A 126 -2.92 -18.10 2.03
C ALA A 126 -4.39 -18.54 1.90
N ALA A 127 -4.85 -19.47 2.75
CA ALA A 127 -6.06 -20.25 2.56
C ALA A 127 -7.23 -19.83 3.46
N ASN A 128 -7.11 -18.89 4.41
CA ASN A 128 -8.26 -18.53 5.26
C ASN A 128 -8.15 -17.20 6.02
N THR A 129 -7.56 -16.15 5.43
CA THR A 129 -7.72 -14.80 5.98
C THR A 129 -9.01 -14.20 5.43
N ASN A 130 -10.11 -14.33 6.18
CA ASN A 130 -11.21 -13.36 6.10
C ASN A 130 -10.54 -11.98 6.22
N ALA A 131 -10.67 -11.12 5.21
CA ALA A 131 -10.18 -9.75 5.34
C ALA A 131 -11.11 -8.99 6.30
N ALA A 132 -10.98 -9.28 7.59
CA ALA A 132 -11.20 -8.28 8.60
C ALA A 132 -10.36 -7.07 8.21
N ALA A 133 -10.97 -5.88 8.24
CA ALA A 133 -10.40 -4.59 7.87
C ALA A 133 -8.86 -4.60 7.91
N VAL A 134 -8.21 -4.52 6.74
CA VAL A 134 -6.74 -4.50 6.68
C VAL A 134 -6.29 -3.31 7.54
N PRO A 135 -5.50 -3.54 8.61
CA PRO A 135 -5.07 -2.46 9.50
C PRO A 135 -4.43 -1.32 8.68
N GLY A 136 -4.85 -0.08 8.93
CA GLY A 136 -4.38 1.11 8.21
C GLY A 136 -5.19 1.50 6.97
N LEU A 137 -6.03 0.61 6.43
CA LEU A 137 -6.79 0.87 5.18
C LEU A 137 -8.22 1.37 5.38
N ALA A 138 -8.79 1.26 6.58
CA ALA A 138 -10.20 1.56 6.84
C ALA A 138 -10.60 3.02 6.58
N ASP A 139 -9.70 3.98 6.83
CA ASP A 139 -9.93 5.42 6.58
C ASP A 139 -9.38 5.89 5.22
N THR A 140 -9.16 4.95 4.30
CA THR A 140 -8.57 5.23 2.99
C THR A 140 -9.64 5.55 1.96
N THR A 141 -9.44 6.64 1.23
CA THR A 141 -10.21 6.96 0.02
C THR A 141 -9.43 6.53 -1.20
N VAL A 142 -10.09 5.82 -2.12
CA VAL A 142 -9.49 5.44 -3.41
C VAL A 142 -9.92 6.43 -4.48
N LEU A 143 -8.96 7.01 -5.18
CA LEU A 143 -9.17 7.98 -6.26
C LEU A 143 -8.57 7.44 -7.56
N GLU A 144 -9.30 7.58 -8.66
CA GLU A 144 -8.77 7.36 -10.01
C GLU A 144 -8.40 8.71 -10.60
N VAL A 145 -7.14 8.87 -11.00
CA VAL A 145 -6.59 10.10 -11.57
C VAL A 145 -5.81 9.78 -12.84
N ASP A 146 -5.54 10.80 -13.66
CA ASP A 146 -4.71 10.63 -14.84
C ASP A 146 -3.23 10.45 -14.47
N LYS A 147 -2.47 9.81 -15.36
CA LYS A 147 -1.03 9.54 -15.15
C LYS A 147 -0.20 10.81 -14.90
N GLU A 148 -0.65 11.97 -15.38
CA GLU A 148 -0.05 13.28 -15.22
C GLU A 148 -0.03 13.74 -13.75
N PHE A 149 -0.83 13.13 -12.87
CA PHE A 149 -0.79 13.40 -11.44
C PHE A 149 0.59 13.13 -10.81
N GLU A 150 1.41 12.27 -11.42
CA GLU A 150 2.81 12.08 -11.01
C GLU A 150 3.65 13.37 -11.11
N ALA A 151 3.40 14.20 -12.13
CA ALA A 151 4.06 15.49 -12.27
C ALA A 151 3.66 16.46 -11.15
N VAL A 152 2.37 16.45 -10.77
CA VAL A 152 1.85 17.23 -9.64
C VAL A 152 2.54 16.83 -8.34
N MET A 153 2.67 15.53 -8.07
CA MET A 153 3.42 15.02 -6.91
C MET A 153 4.90 15.38 -6.97
N GLY A 154 5.46 15.52 -8.18
CA GLY A 154 6.80 16.04 -8.40
C GLY A 154 7.01 17.47 -7.91
N TRP A 155 5.97 18.32 -7.94
CA TRP A 155 6.00 19.68 -7.37
C TRP A 155 5.84 19.69 -5.85
N LEU A 156 5.28 18.61 -5.27
CA LEU A 156 5.05 18.48 -3.84
C LEU A 156 6.18 17.75 -3.09
N LYS A 157 7.36 17.58 -3.70
CA LYS A 157 8.53 16.90 -3.09
C LYS A 157 9.04 17.56 -1.81
N THR A 158 8.69 18.83 -1.56
CA THR A 158 9.02 19.53 -0.30
C THR A 158 8.06 19.19 0.84
N VAL A 159 6.88 18.64 0.51
CA VAL A 159 5.82 18.27 1.47
C VAL A 159 5.75 16.75 1.64
N TYR A 160 5.98 15.99 0.58
CA TYR A 160 5.92 14.54 0.57
C TYR A 160 7.25 13.92 0.14
N GLN A 161 7.62 12.83 0.81
CA GLN A 161 8.77 12.00 0.49
C GLN A 161 8.32 10.59 0.12
N GLU A 162 8.83 10.08 -1.00
CA GLU A 162 8.65 8.68 -1.40
C GLU A 162 9.35 7.75 -0.41
N ARG A 163 8.66 6.71 0.05
CA ARG A 163 9.18 5.72 0.99
C ARG A 163 8.90 4.30 0.52
N ARG A 164 9.96 3.49 0.48
CA ARG A 164 9.91 2.04 0.17
C ARG A 164 9.03 1.73 -1.05
N PRO A 165 9.42 2.19 -2.25
CA PRO A 165 8.67 1.87 -3.46
C PRO A 165 8.63 0.35 -3.67
N VAL A 166 7.48 -0.13 -4.13
CA VAL A 166 7.24 -1.53 -4.47
C VAL A 166 6.96 -1.62 -5.95
N ARG A 167 7.62 -2.55 -6.63
CA ARG A 167 7.34 -2.87 -8.02
C ARG A 167 7.01 -4.35 -8.16
N ILE A 168 6.08 -4.68 -9.02
CA ILE A 168 5.79 -6.04 -9.45
C ILE A 168 6.21 -6.14 -10.91
N GLU A 169 7.02 -7.12 -11.24
CA GLU A 169 7.46 -7.36 -12.62
C GLU A 169 7.27 -8.82 -12.98
N GLY A 170 6.64 -9.05 -14.13
CA GLY A 170 6.18 -10.37 -14.49
C GLY A 170 5.70 -10.50 -15.92
N SER A 171 4.98 -11.59 -16.14
CA SER A 171 4.37 -11.93 -17.42
C SER A 171 2.86 -12.05 -17.28
N ARG A 172 2.16 -11.64 -18.33
CA ARG A 172 0.73 -11.80 -18.51
C ARG A 172 0.47 -12.94 -19.51
N TYR A 173 -0.61 -13.67 -19.27
CA TYR A 173 -1.10 -14.77 -20.09
C TYR A 173 -2.60 -14.57 -20.30
N ASP A 174 -3.07 -14.74 -21.53
CA ASP A 174 -4.51 -14.73 -21.82
C ASP A 174 -4.95 -16.17 -22.12
N ILE A 175 -5.86 -16.69 -21.30
CA ILE A 175 -6.34 -18.08 -21.33
C ILE A 175 -7.86 -18.02 -21.45
N GLY A 176 -8.36 -18.00 -22.69
CA GLY A 176 -9.79 -17.80 -22.97
C GLY A 176 -10.31 -16.50 -22.34
N ASP A 177 -11.30 -16.64 -21.45
CA ASP A 177 -11.93 -15.53 -20.73
C ASP A 177 -11.11 -14.99 -19.55
N PHE A 178 -9.97 -15.62 -19.25
CA PHE A 178 -9.10 -15.23 -18.14
C PHE A 178 -7.87 -14.48 -18.62
N SER A 179 -7.42 -13.55 -17.79
CA SER A 179 -6.07 -13.02 -17.82
C SER A 179 -5.34 -13.40 -16.53
N VAL A 180 -4.17 -13.99 -16.67
CA VAL A 180 -3.34 -14.44 -15.55
C VAL A 180 -2.06 -13.65 -15.58
N ARG A 181 -1.70 -13.09 -14.43
CA ARG A 181 -0.49 -12.29 -14.28
C ARG A 181 0.34 -12.89 -13.17
N VAL A 182 1.60 -13.15 -13.47
CA VAL A 182 2.55 -13.77 -12.53
C VAL A 182 3.83 -12.97 -12.55
N GLY A 183 4.29 -12.54 -11.38
CA GLY A 183 5.48 -11.69 -11.28
C GLY A 183 6.14 -11.70 -9.92
N SER A 184 7.39 -11.24 -9.88
CA SER A 184 8.14 -11.03 -8.64
C SER A 184 7.74 -9.72 -8.00
N VAL A 185 7.46 -9.74 -6.69
CA VAL A 185 7.28 -8.51 -5.89
C VAL A 185 8.66 -8.05 -5.43
N ILE A 186 9.02 -6.81 -5.72
CA ILE A 186 10.33 -6.24 -5.45
C ILE A 186 10.12 -4.97 -4.62
N VAL A 187 10.65 -4.95 -3.40
CA VAL A 187 10.59 -3.81 -2.47
C VAL A 187 11.98 -3.24 -2.33
N SER A 188 12.18 -1.96 -2.67
CA SER A 188 13.50 -1.31 -2.61
C SER A 188 14.62 -2.14 -3.28
N GLN A 189 14.36 -2.68 -4.47
CA GLN A 189 15.26 -3.55 -5.24
C GLN A 189 15.51 -4.96 -4.69
N GLN A 190 14.85 -5.36 -3.60
CA GLN A 190 14.96 -6.71 -3.04
C GLN A 190 13.69 -7.52 -3.35
N PRO A 191 13.79 -8.71 -3.98
CA PRO A 191 12.64 -9.59 -4.16
C PRO A 191 12.04 -10.03 -2.81
N ARG A 192 10.72 -9.97 -2.69
CA ARG A 192 9.93 -10.31 -1.49
C ARG A 192 8.87 -11.37 -1.75
N GLY A 193 9.09 -12.21 -2.76
CA GLY A 193 8.20 -13.30 -3.16
C GLY A 193 7.53 -13.04 -4.51
N ILE A 194 6.44 -13.75 -4.75
CA ILE A 194 5.70 -13.71 -6.02
C ILE A 194 4.28 -13.18 -5.81
N ALA A 195 3.78 -12.52 -6.84
CA ALA A 195 2.41 -12.06 -6.97
C ALA A 195 1.73 -12.84 -8.09
N VAL A 196 0.48 -13.21 -7.85
CA VAL A 196 -0.41 -13.83 -8.82
C VAL A 196 -1.70 -13.04 -8.85
N GLU A 197 -2.08 -12.57 -10.03
CA GLU A 197 -3.38 -11.97 -10.28
C GLU A 197 -4.13 -12.80 -11.31
N VAL A 198 -5.37 -13.16 -11.01
CA VAL A 198 -6.28 -13.83 -11.95
C VAL A 198 -7.47 -12.92 -12.17
N GLU A 199 -7.71 -12.53 -13.41
CA GLU A 199 -8.82 -11.69 -13.85
C GLU A 199 -9.73 -12.49 -14.78
N TYR A 200 -11.04 -12.50 -14.48
CA TYR A 200 -12.08 -13.02 -15.36
C TYR A 200 -12.77 -11.86 -16.07
N LYS A 201 -12.72 -11.81 -17.41
CA LYS A 201 -13.16 -10.64 -18.20
C LYS A 201 -14.69 -10.47 -18.31
N PRO A 202 -15.49 -11.52 -18.56
CA PRO A 202 -16.93 -11.39 -18.76
C PRO A 202 -17.74 -11.66 -17.48
N ALA A 203 -17.64 -10.81 -16.45
CA ALA A 203 -18.54 -10.90 -15.30
C ALA A 203 -19.79 -10.01 -15.49
N VAL A 204 -20.97 -10.64 -15.37
CA VAL A 204 -22.26 -9.94 -15.24
C VAL A 204 -22.64 -9.78 -13.77
N ALA A 205 -22.21 -10.71 -12.91
CA ALA A 205 -22.47 -10.71 -11.47
C ALA A 205 -21.15 -11.00 -10.72
N PRO A 206 -20.36 -9.96 -10.37
CA PRO A 206 -19.05 -10.12 -9.76
C PRO A 206 -19.02 -11.01 -8.51
N ASP A 207 -20.03 -10.89 -7.66
CA ASP A 207 -20.16 -11.64 -6.40
C ASP A 207 -20.19 -13.16 -6.62
N ARG A 208 -20.59 -13.62 -7.81
CA ARG A 208 -20.68 -15.05 -8.16
C ARG A 208 -19.40 -15.60 -8.78
N CYS A 209 -18.44 -14.74 -9.13
CA CYS A 209 -17.21 -15.14 -9.80
C CYS A 209 -16.13 -15.67 -8.83
N ASN A 210 -16.30 -15.50 -7.51
CA ASN A 210 -15.29 -15.90 -6.52
C ASN A 210 -14.96 -17.40 -6.57
N GLY A 211 -15.97 -18.27 -6.72
CA GLY A 211 -15.74 -19.72 -6.85
C GLY A 211 -14.94 -20.08 -8.09
N LEU A 212 -15.26 -19.45 -9.22
CA LEU A 212 -14.54 -19.62 -10.49
C LEU A 212 -13.09 -19.15 -10.39
N LEU A 213 -12.86 -17.97 -9.82
CA LEU A 213 -11.51 -17.44 -9.58
C LEU A 213 -10.71 -18.32 -8.62
N GLN A 214 -11.38 -18.88 -7.60
CA GLN A 214 -10.78 -19.79 -6.62
C GLN A 214 -10.33 -21.10 -7.25
N GLU A 215 -11.17 -21.73 -8.08
CA GLU A 215 -10.83 -22.96 -8.80
C GLU A 215 -9.67 -22.71 -9.77
N PHE A 216 -9.75 -21.62 -10.56
CA PHE A 216 -8.72 -21.28 -11.51
C PHE A 216 -7.36 -21.01 -10.82
N LEU A 217 -7.38 -20.27 -9.71
CA LEU A 217 -6.19 -20.00 -8.90
C LEU A 217 -5.56 -21.29 -8.37
N GLN A 218 -6.36 -22.25 -7.90
CA GLN A 218 -5.86 -23.54 -7.37
C GLN A 218 -5.12 -24.38 -8.42
N LEU A 219 -5.47 -24.26 -9.72
CA LEU A 219 -4.74 -24.93 -10.80
C LEU A 219 -3.28 -24.46 -10.90
N ILE A 220 -3.07 -23.16 -10.70
CA ILE A 220 -1.75 -22.52 -10.78
C ILE A 220 -1.01 -22.65 -9.44
N LEU A 221 -1.71 -22.40 -8.34
CA LEU A 221 -1.16 -22.30 -7.01
C LEU A 221 -2.02 -23.10 -6.02
N PRO A 222 -1.76 -24.42 -5.90
CA PRO A 222 -2.53 -25.29 -5.01
C PRO A 222 -2.49 -24.79 -3.57
N GLY A 223 -3.65 -24.78 -2.93
CA GLY A 223 -3.80 -24.31 -1.55
C GLY A 223 -3.84 -22.79 -1.40
N ALA A 224 -3.80 -22.02 -2.49
CA ALA A 224 -4.08 -20.58 -2.42
C ALA A 224 -5.58 -20.30 -2.35
N GLY A 225 -5.96 -19.38 -1.48
CA GLY A 225 -7.33 -18.88 -1.35
C GLY A 225 -7.51 -17.55 -2.09
N VAL A 226 -8.77 -17.25 -2.41
CA VAL A 226 -9.23 -15.93 -2.86
C VAL A 226 -9.54 -15.11 -1.62
N ALA A 227 -8.92 -13.93 -1.51
CA ALA A 227 -9.24 -12.98 -0.47
C ALA A 227 -10.58 -12.29 -0.76
N SER A 228 -11.42 -12.15 0.25
CA SER A 228 -12.63 -11.31 0.20
C SER A 228 -12.28 -9.90 0.65
N PHE A 229 -12.86 -8.86 0.06
CA PHE A 229 -12.62 -7.46 0.43
C PHE A 229 -13.94 -6.71 0.56
N ASP A 230 -14.06 -5.86 1.57
CA ASP A 230 -15.16 -4.90 1.68
C ASP A 230 -14.75 -3.57 1.04
N TYR A 231 -15.27 -3.33 -0.16
CA TYR A 231 -15.00 -2.12 -0.95
C TYR A 231 -15.77 -0.89 -0.44
N SER A 232 -16.83 -1.10 0.32
CA SER A 232 -17.69 -0.03 0.85
C SER A 232 -16.90 0.87 1.81
N LEU A 233 -15.94 0.28 2.54
CA LEU A 233 -15.04 0.99 3.47
C LEU A 233 -14.17 2.04 2.78
N VAL A 234 -13.90 1.87 1.49
CA VAL A 234 -13.03 2.76 0.71
C VAL A 234 -13.78 3.55 -0.37
N HIS A 235 -15.10 3.67 -0.20
CA HIS A 235 -15.99 4.40 -1.12
C HIS A 235 -16.00 3.83 -2.55
N LEU A 236 -15.73 2.54 -2.69
CA LEU A 236 -15.83 1.81 -3.94
C LEU A 236 -17.14 0.99 -3.98
N ALA A 237 -17.77 0.91 -5.15
CA ALA A 237 -19.05 0.24 -5.33
C ALA A 237 -18.88 -1.30 -5.31
N PRO A 238 -19.52 -2.04 -4.39
CA PRO A 238 -19.25 -3.47 -4.18
C PRO A 238 -19.59 -4.35 -5.40
N ASN A 239 -20.55 -3.92 -6.21
CA ASN A 239 -21.06 -4.67 -7.36
C ASN A 239 -20.44 -4.25 -8.71
N THR A 240 -19.53 -3.27 -8.71
CA THR A 240 -18.97 -2.68 -9.93
C THR A 240 -17.47 -2.71 -9.86
N PHE A 241 -16.87 -3.77 -10.43
CA PHE A 241 -15.43 -3.92 -10.38
C PHE A 241 -14.74 -3.04 -11.42
N THR A 242 -13.75 -2.27 -10.97
CA THR A 242 -12.98 -1.31 -11.77
C THR A 242 -11.47 -1.50 -11.50
N PRO A 243 -10.58 -0.88 -12.29
CA PRO A 243 -9.14 -0.87 -11.99
C PRO A 243 -8.79 -0.41 -10.56
N ALA A 244 -9.60 0.49 -9.99
CA ALA A 244 -9.47 0.95 -8.61
C ALA A 244 -9.63 -0.18 -7.59
N HIS A 245 -10.52 -1.14 -7.85
CA HIS A 245 -10.73 -2.31 -7.00
C HIS A 245 -9.50 -3.23 -7.03
N ALA A 246 -9.00 -3.54 -8.22
CA ALA A 246 -7.79 -4.35 -8.37
C ALA A 246 -6.58 -3.70 -7.68
N ALA A 247 -6.38 -2.39 -7.86
CA ALA A 247 -5.32 -1.65 -7.18
C ALA A 247 -5.47 -1.65 -5.65
N TYR A 248 -6.70 -1.51 -5.15
CA TYR A 248 -6.99 -1.62 -3.72
C TYR A 248 -6.66 -3.02 -3.18
N GLN A 249 -7.03 -4.10 -3.87
CA GLN A 249 -6.67 -5.47 -3.48
C GLN A 249 -5.15 -5.66 -3.39
N VAL A 250 -4.40 -5.19 -4.40
CA VAL A 250 -2.93 -5.25 -4.41
C VAL A 250 -2.36 -4.53 -3.18
N ALA A 251 -2.82 -3.31 -2.91
CA ALA A 251 -2.39 -2.56 -1.74
C ALA A 251 -2.72 -3.30 -0.44
N ALA A 252 -3.97 -3.71 -0.27
CA ALA A 252 -4.45 -4.41 0.92
C ALA A 252 -3.66 -5.70 1.21
N VAL A 253 -3.41 -6.52 0.19
CA VAL A 253 -2.63 -7.76 0.35
C VAL A 253 -1.19 -7.43 0.72
N LEU A 254 -0.53 -6.51 0.03
CA LEU A 254 0.86 -6.17 0.33
C LEU A 254 1.03 -5.48 1.70
N SER A 255 0.07 -4.67 2.14
CA SER A 255 0.03 -4.09 3.49
C SER A 255 -0.11 -5.15 4.57
N SER A 256 -1.03 -6.11 4.38
CA SER A 256 -1.22 -7.21 5.32
C SER A 256 0.03 -8.09 5.50
N ARG A 257 0.95 -8.04 4.52
CA ARG A 257 2.24 -8.74 4.51
C ARG A 257 3.41 -7.88 4.98
N GLY A 258 3.16 -6.63 5.42
CA GLY A 258 4.19 -5.69 5.84
C GLY A 258 5.10 -5.20 4.70
N LEU A 259 4.70 -5.42 3.44
CA LEU A 259 5.47 -5.00 2.26
C LEU A 259 5.16 -3.58 1.83
N LEU A 260 3.98 -3.08 2.21
CA LEU A 260 3.61 -1.67 2.12
C LEU A 260 3.35 -1.14 3.53
N SER A 261 3.90 0.02 3.83
CA SER A 261 3.37 0.83 4.91
C SER A 261 2.13 1.54 4.36
N VAL A 262 0.93 1.12 4.73
CA VAL A 262 -0.30 1.93 4.51
C VAL A 262 -0.86 2.47 5.81
#